data_AF-A0A3M5TZT0-F1
#
_entry.id   AF-A0A3M5TZT0-F1
#
_cell.length_a   1.000
_cell.length_b   1.000
_cell.length_c   1.000
_cell.angle_alpha   90.00
_cell.angle_beta   90.00
_cell.angle_gamma   90.00
#
_symmetry.space_group_name_H-M   'P 1'
#
loop_
_entity.id
_entity.type
_entity.pdbx_description
1 polymer ?
#
loop_
_entity_poly.entity_id
_entity_poly.type
_entity_poly.pdbx_seq_one_letter_code
_entity_poly.pdbx_strand_id
1 'polypeptide(L)'
;GLHQLRDGRGQPRPLSTANCWQAELWRALLDDVGAEGMAQSRAGVHRRFIERIGNMTEAPPGLPSRVIVFGISSLPAQALEALAGLAKFSQVLLCVHNPCRHHWTDIVADKDLLRHQYKRQARKTGMPMILDPQALHQHAHPLLAAWGKQGRDYINLLDSHDDPRSYRSSFKDERIDLFSEVEPTNLLNQLQDDILELRPLDETREIWPAIDPLEDRSVRFHIAHSAQREVEVLHDQLLARFSKDPNLRPRDVIVMVPDIDSYAPHIRAVFGQIDREDRRFIPFTLADQGQRGREPLL
;
A
#
# COMPACT_ATOMS: atom_id res chain seq x y z
N GLY A 1 -11.55 -20.12 31.29
CA GLY A 1 -11.53 -18.64 31.23
C GLY A 1 -12.72 -18.13 30.42
N LEU A 2 -13.00 -16.82 30.42
CA LEU A 2 -14.14 -16.25 29.68
C LEU A 2 -13.94 -16.39 28.15
N HIS A 3 -14.95 -16.88 27.42
CA HIS A 3 -14.96 -16.95 25.95
C HIS A 3 -15.36 -15.60 25.35
N GLN A 4 -14.49 -14.59 25.53
CA GLN A 4 -14.78 -13.23 25.10
C GLN A 4 -13.54 -12.63 24.43
N LEU A 5 -13.77 -11.86 23.37
CA LEU A 5 -12.79 -10.98 22.76
C LEU A 5 -13.03 -9.56 23.27
N ARG A 6 -12.03 -8.68 23.15
CA ARG A 6 -12.24 -7.25 23.26
C ARG A 6 -12.28 -6.65 21.87
N ASP A 7 -13.26 -5.80 21.60
CA ASP A 7 -13.28 -5.01 20.37
C ASP A 7 -12.24 -3.87 20.42
N GLY A 8 -12.15 -3.08 19.35
CA GLY A 8 -11.24 -1.93 19.29
C GLY A 8 -11.51 -0.83 20.32
N ARG A 9 -12.67 -0.86 21.02
CA ARG A 9 -13.02 0.03 22.14
C ARG A 9 -12.73 -0.61 23.50
N GLY A 10 -12.15 -1.81 23.51
CA GLY A 10 -11.90 -2.59 24.71
C GLY A 10 -13.15 -3.25 25.31
N GLN A 11 -14.31 -3.19 24.64
CA GLN A 11 -15.55 -3.77 25.15
C GLN A 11 -15.56 -5.29 24.95
N PRO A 12 -16.01 -6.05 25.96
CA PRO A 12 -16.08 -7.50 25.87
C PRO A 12 -17.20 -7.91 24.89
N ARG A 13 -16.85 -8.76 23.92
CA ARG A 13 -17.77 -9.39 22.97
C ARG A 13 -17.64 -10.91 23.07
N PRO A 14 -18.74 -11.66 23.26
CA PRO A 14 -18.66 -13.12 23.33
C PRO A 14 -18.11 -13.70 22.03
N LEU A 15 -17.28 -14.74 22.15
CA LEU A 15 -16.88 -15.56 21.02
C LEU A 15 -18.12 -16.30 20.48
N SER A 16 -18.16 -16.50 19.17
CA SER A 16 -19.12 -17.44 18.59
C SER A 16 -18.82 -18.85 19.09
N THR A 17 -19.84 -19.68 19.22
CA THR A 17 -19.71 -21.07 19.67
C THR A 17 -18.69 -21.85 18.81
N ALA A 18 -18.64 -21.56 17.51
CA ALA A 18 -17.70 -22.17 16.57
C ALA A 18 -16.22 -21.82 16.84
N ASN A 19 -15.94 -20.75 17.59
CA ASN A 19 -14.58 -20.30 17.90
C ASN A 19 -14.16 -20.59 19.35
N CYS A 20 -15.08 -21.06 20.21
CA CYS A 20 -14.77 -21.36 21.61
C CYS A 20 -13.66 -22.42 21.75
N TRP A 21 -13.62 -23.41 20.85
CA TRP A 21 -12.57 -24.44 20.87
C TRP A 21 -11.17 -23.87 20.62
N GLN A 22 -11.03 -22.79 19.83
CA GLN A 22 -9.74 -22.15 19.59
C GLN A 22 -9.21 -21.51 20.88
N ALA A 23 -10.10 -20.91 21.67
CA ALA A 23 -9.75 -20.33 22.96
C ALA A 23 -9.32 -21.41 23.97
N GLU A 24 -9.99 -22.58 23.98
CA GLU A 24 -9.58 -23.68 24.84
C GLU A 24 -8.28 -24.33 24.37
N LEU A 25 -8.11 -24.55 23.06
CA LEU A 25 -6.86 -25.08 22.50
C LEU A 25 -5.69 -24.15 22.81
N TRP A 26 -5.88 -22.84 22.68
CA TRP A 26 -4.84 -21.87 23.01
C TRP A 26 -4.45 -21.92 24.49
N ARG A 27 -5.42 -22.08 25.41
CA ARG A 27 -5.12 -22.24 26.83
C ARG A 27 -4.39 -23.54 27.13
N ALA A 28 -4.82 -24.66 26.54
CA ALA A 28 -4.14 -25.93 26.67
C ALA A 28 -2.68 -25.86 26.17
N LEU A 29 -2.44 -25.17 25.05
CA LEU A 29 -1.10 -24.92 24.53
C LEU A 29 -0.28 -24.01 25.46
N LEU A 30 -0.90 -22.98 26.05
CA LEU A 30 -0.23 -22.12 27.02
C LEU A 30 0.17 -22.87 28.30
N ASP A 31 -0.69 -23.78 28.77
CA ASP A 31 -0.41 -24.60 29.95
C ASP A 31 0.72 -25.62 29.67
N ASP A 32 0.75 -26.21 28.47
CA ASP A 32 1.78 -27.15 28.04
C ASP A 32 3.16 -26.49 27.86
N VAL A 33 3.19 -25.32 27.22
CA VAL A 33 4.43 -24.56 26.95
C VAL A 33 4.94 -23.84 28.20
N GLY A 34 4.07 -23.55 29.17
CA GLY A 34 4.39 -22.86 30.41
C GLY A 34 4.72 -21.36 30.25
N ALA A 35 4.96 -20.70 31.39
CA ALA A 35 5.18 -19.25 31.44
C ALA A 35 6.45 -18.79 30.68
N GLU A 36 7.49 -19.61 30.65
CA GLU A 36 8.76 -19.28 30.00
C GLU A 36 8.64 -19.33 28.47
N GLY A 37 8.01 -20.36 27.92
CA GLY A 37 7.76 -20.40 26.48
C GLY A 37 6.72 -19.36 26.03
N MET A 38 5.76 -19.00 26.88
CA MET A 38 4.87 -17.86 26.63
C MET A 38 5.65 -16.55 26.55
N ALA A 39 6.60 -16.33 27.46
CA ALA A 39 7.46 -15.16 27.41
C ALA A 39 8.26 -15.12 26.09
N GLN A 40 8.69 -16.25 25.54
CA GLN A 40 9.42 -16.29 24.26
C GLN A 40 8.53 -16.14 23.02
N SER A 41 7.20 -16.24 23.16
CA SER A 41 6.26 -15.97 22.08
C SER A 41 6.37 -14.53 21.56
N ARG A 42 6.02 -14.29 20.29
CA ARG A 42 6.02 -12.93 19.71
C ARG A 42 5.22 -11.92 20.55
N ALA A 43 4.05 -12.33 21.06
CA ALA A 43 3.21 -11.48 21.90
C ALA A 43 3.87 -11.18 23.26
N GLY A 44 4.52 -12.17 23.87
CA GLY A 44 5.25 -12.01 25.12
C GLY A 44 6.47 -11.10 24.97
N VAL A 45 7.26 -11.31 23.91
CA VAL A 45 8.43 -10.49 23.56
C VAL A 45 8.02 -9.05 23.32
N HIS A 46 6.98 -8.81 22.52
CA HIS A 46 6.48 -7.47 22.22
C HIS A 46 6.07 -6.72 23.49
N ARG A 47 5.29 -7.36 24.37
CA ARG A 47 4.86 -6.75 25.63
C ARG A 47 6.03 -6.33 26.51
N ARG A 48 7.01 -7.23 26.72
CA ARG A 48 8.21 -6.92 27.49
C ARG A 48 9.03 -5.82 26.86
N PHE A 49 9.14 -5.81 25.53
CA PHE A 49 9.84 -4.76 24.80
C PHE A 49 9.20 -3.39 25.09
N ILE A 50 7.88 -3.25 24.93
CA ILE A 50 7.16 -1.99 25.18
C ILE A 50 7.28 -1.54 26.64
N GLU A 51 7.10 -2.46 27.59
CA GLU A 51 7.26 -2.16 29.03
C GLU A 51 8.70 -1.71 29.35
N ARG A 52 9.70 -2.36 28.77
CA ARG A 52 11.11 -2.04 29.03
C ARG A 52 11.50 -0.71 28.40
N ILE A 53 11.24 -0.52 27.10
CA ILE A 53 11.63 0.70 26.37
C ILE A 53 10.93 1.95 26.91
N GLY A 54 9.68 1.81 27.36
CA GLY A 54 8.92 2.91 27.98
C GLY A 54 9.58 3.44 29.26
N ASN A 55 10.10 2.54 30.09
CA ASN A 55 10.72 2.88 31.38
C ASN A 55 12.21 3.25 31.30
N MET A 56 12.87 3.05 30.16
CA MET A 56 14.28 3.41 29.99
C MET A 56 14.47 4.91 29.80
N THR A 57 15.57 5.46 30.31
CA THR A 57 15.95 6.87 30.11
C THR A 57 17.15 7.03 29.17
N GLU A 58 17.93 5.96 28.99
CA GLU A 58 19.12 5.94 28.16
C GLU A 58 18.96 4.93 27.01
N ALA A 59 19.65 5.19 25.90
CA ALA A 59 19.60 4.31 24.74
C ALA A 59 20.27 2.95 25.05
N PRO A 60 19.63 1.82 24.71
CA PRO A 60 20.25 0.51 24.87
C PRO A 60 21.52 0.40 24.00
N PRO A 61 22.54 -0.33 24.49
CA PRO A 61 23.75 -0.56 23.72
C PRO A 61 23.44 -1.34 22.43
N GLY A 62 24.07 -0.93 21.33
CA GLY A 62 23.90 -1.58 20.02
C GLY A 62 22.67 -1.15 19.22
N LEU A 63 21.86 -0.21 19.74
CA LEU A 63 20.74 0.33 18.98
C LEU A 63 21.26 1.24 17.84
N PRO A 64 20.76 1.08 16.59
CA PRO A 64 21.19 1.94 15.50
C PRO A 64 20.75 3.39 15.74
N SER A 65 21.57 4.35 15.31
CA SER A 65 21.23 5.78 15.40
C SER A 65 20.04 6.16 14.51
N ARG A 66 19.79 5.40 13.44
CA ARG A 66 18.70 5.65 12.49
C ARG A 66 18.10 4.36 11.94
N VAL A 67 16.78 4.35 11.81
CA VAL A 67 15.99 3.32 11.14
C VAL A 67 15.17 3.98 10.05
N ILE A 68 15.29 3.51 8.80
CA ILE A 68 14.50 4.02 7.67
C ILE A 68 13.65 2.88 7.14
N VAL A 69 12.34 3.10 7.08
CA VAL A 69 11.38 2.18 6.49
C VAL A 69 10.86 2.81 5.20
N PHE A 70 11.14 2.17 4.07
CA PHE A 70 10.82 2.70 2.74
C PHE A 70 10.00 1.70 1.93
N GLY A 71 8.97 2.19 1.24
CA GLY A 71 8.21 1.39 0.27
C GLY A 71 7.26 0.35 0.87
N ILE A 72 6.93 0.46 2.16
CA ILE A 72 5.97 -0.45 2.81
C ILE A 72 4.58 0.21 2.80
N SER A 73 3.61 -0.49 2.19
CA SER A 73 2.21 -0.04 2.06
C SER A 73 1.30 -0.46 3.23
N SER A 74 1.80 -1.30 4.14
CA SER A 74 1.12 -1.66 5.39
C SER A 74 2.08 -2.24 6.43
N LEU A 75 1.92 -1.87 7.69
CA LEU A 75 2.62 -2.47 8.82
C LEU A 75 1.62 -2.95 9.89
N PRO A 76 1.90 -4.07 10.58
CA PRO A 76 1.14 -4.47 11.75
C PRO A 76 1.25 -3.43 12.89
N ALA A 77 0.19 -3.24 13.66
CA ALA A 77 0.19 -2.32 14.82
C ALA A 77 1.36 -2.59 15.79
N GLN A 78 1.65 -3.86 16.09
CA GLN A 78 2.79 -4.23 16.95
C GLN A 78 4.13 -3.74 16.39
N ALA A 79 4.34 -3.77 15.07
CA ALA A 79 5.56 -3.28 14.47
C ALA A 79 5.67 -1.76 14.59
N LEU A 80 4.55 -1.03 14.41
CA LEU A 80 4.53 0.41 14.58
C LEU A 80 4.73 0.84 16.04
N GLU A 81 4.08 0.17 16.99
CA GLU A 81 4.30 0.36 18.42
C GLU A 81 5.78 0.15 18.79
N ALA A 82 6.41 -0.88 18.21
CA ALA A 82 7.81 -1.14 18.44
C ALA A 82 8.70 -0.01 17.90
N LEU A 83 8.44 0.43 16.66
CA LEU A 83 9.13 1.55 16.03
C LEU A 83 8.94 2.87 16.81
N ALA A 84 7.74 3.14 17.31
CA ALA A 84 7.46 4.30 18.16
C ALA A 84 8.25 4.23 19.49
N GLY A 85 8.35 3.04 20.09
CA GLY A 85 9.21 2.83 21.26
C GLY A 85 10.69 3.10 20.97
N LEU A 86 11.19 2.66 19.80
CA LEU A 86 12.56 2.92 19.35
C LEU A 86 12.81 4.41 19.05
N ALA A 87 11.79 5.14 18.58
CA ALA A 87 11.91 6.56 18.23
C ALA A 87 12.36 7.45 19.39
N LYS A 88 12.26 6.97 20.64
CA LYS A 88 12.80 7.63 21.83
C LYS A 88 14.33 7.74 21.83
N PHE A 89 15.03 6.81 21.18
CA PHE A 89 16.49 6.69 21.20
C PHE A 89 17.14 6.64 19.81
N SER A 90 16.36 6.37 18.76
CA SER A 90 16.80 6.29 17.37
C SER A 90 15.97 7.21 16.50
N GLN A 91 16.57 7.78 15.46
CA GLN A 91 15.79 8.49 14.45
C GLN A 91 15.04 7.48 13.56
N VAL A 92 13.72 7.42 13.69
CA VAL A 92 12.87 6.54 12.86
C VAL A 92 12.22 7.38 11.76
N LEU A 93 12.53 7.06 10.50
CA LEU A 93 11.89 7.66 9.33
C LEU A 93 11.02 6.63 8.61
N LEU A 94 9.72 6.93 8.52
CA LEU A 94 8.76 6.14 7.75
C LEU A 94 8.44 6.89 6.45
N CYS A 95 8.90 6.37 5.31
CA CYS A 95 8.61 6.91 3.99
C CYS A 95 7.37 6.23 3.42
N VAL A 96 6.23 6.88 3.60
CA VAL A 96 4.90 6.35 3.27
C VAL A 96 4.46 6.92 1.92
N HIS A 97 4.03 6.04 1.01
CA HIS A 97 3.45 6.46 -0.26
C HIS A 97 1.96 6.75 -0.05
N ASN A 98 1.60 8.03 -0.01
CA ASN A 98 0.21 8.47 0.06
C ASN A 98 -0.24 8.93 -1.34
N PRO A 99 -1.28 8.32 -1.94
CA PRO A 99 -1.75 8.72 -3.26
C PRO A 99 -2.55 10.02 -3.25
N CYS A 100 -2.90 10.58 -2.08
CA CYS A 100 -3.76 11.74 -1.93
C CYS A 100 -3.20 12.73 -0.90
N ARG A 101 -3.28 14.03 -1.21
CA ARG A 101 -2.79 15.10 -0.31
C ARG A 101 -3.82 15.54 0.72
N HIS A 102 -5.09 15.19 0.50
CA HIS A 102 -6.20 15.49 1.41
C HIS A 102 -6.45 14.33 2.36
N HIS A 103 -6.98 14.63 3.54
CA HIS A 103 -7.39 13.60 4.49
C HIS A 103 -8.54 12.77 3.92
N TRP A 104 -8.23 11.53 3.52
CA TRP A 104 -9.18 10.62 2.86
C TRP A 104 -9.59 9.43 3.70
N THR A 105 -9.16 9.36 4.96
CA THR A 105 -9.34 8.16 5.76
C THR A 105 -10.72 8.00 6.42
N ASP A 106 -11.55 9.05 6.40
CA ASP A 106 -12.95 8.99 6.85
C ASP A 106 -13.93 8.54 5.73
N ILE A 107 -13.43 8.31 4.50
CA ILE A 107 -14.23 8.18 3.28
C ILE A 107 -14.77 6.75 3.09
N VAL A 108 -15.06 5.98 4.14
CA VAL A 108 -15.68 4.65 4.01
C VAL A 108 -16.66 4.37 5.14
N ALA A 109 -17.68 3.55 4.81
CA ALA A 109 -18.84 3.13 5.59
C ALA A 109 -18.64 2.76 7.07
N ASP A 110 -17.45 2.30 7.47
CA ASP A 110 -17.19 1.77 8.82
C ASP A 110 -16.79 2.89 9.78
N LYS A 111 -17.79 3.68 10.15
CA LYS A 111 -17.67 5.00 10.80
C LYS A 111 -17.32 5.02 12.29
N ASP A 112 -17.15 3.90 12.96
CA ASP A 112 -17.24 3.88 14.42
C ASP A 112 -15.93 3.65 15.20
N LEU A 113 -14.82 3.35 14.53
CA LEU A 113 -13.55 3.04 15.20
C LEU A 113 -12.46 4.11 15.05
N LEU A 114 -12.66 5.14 14.21
CA LEU A 114 -11.58 5.96 13.65
C LEU A 114 -11.65 7.45 14.03
N ARG A 115 -12.28 7.80 15.17
CA ARG A 115 -12.31 9.18 15.66
C ARG A 115 -11.05 9.52 16.47
N HIS A 116 -9.90 9.56 15.81
CA HIS A 116 -8.77 10.30 16.37
C HIS A 116 -9.03 11.81 16.20
N GLN A 117 -8.82 12.57 17.29
CA GLN A 117 -9.03 14.02 17.31
C GLN A 117 -7.96 14.79 16.53
N TYR A 118 -6.80 14.15 16.28
CA TYR A 118 -5.70 14.71 15.50
C TYR A 118 -5.61 14.01 14.16
N LYS A 119 -5.58 14.81 13.09
CA LYS A 119 -5.47 14.39 11.70
C LYS A 119 -4.32 15.16 11.09
N ARG A 120 -3.38 14.45 10.45
CA ARG A 120 -2.17 15.06 9.90
C ARG A 120 -2.49 15.95 8.70
N GLN A 121 -3.28 15.44 7.75
CA GLN A 121 -3.70 16.15 6.54
C GLN A 121 -5.00 16.93 6.77
N ALA A 122 -5.14 18.07 6.08
CA ALA A 122 -6.39 18.82 6.07
C ALA A 122 -7.45 18.10 5.23
N ARG A 123 -8.73 18.27 5.58
CA ARG A 123 -9.83 17.83 4.71
C ARG A 123 -9.97 18.77 3.52
N LYS A 124 -10.41 18.22 2.38
CA LYS A 124 -10.74 19.03 1.19
C LYS A 124 -11.86 20.03 1.53
N THR A 125 -11.72 21.27 1.09
CA THR A 125 -12.73 22.33 1.25
C THR A 125 -14.08 21.88 0.67
N GLY A 126 -15.16 22.04 1.44
CA GLY A 126 -16.51 21.62 1.03
C GLY A 126 -16.89 20.17 1.39
N MET A 127 -15.98 19.38 1.98
CA MET A 127 -16.28 18.01 2.40
C MET A 127 -17.20 17.97 3.65
N PRO A 128 -18.34 17.26 3.63
CA PRO A 128 -19.21 17.07 4.78
C PRO A 128 -18.51 16.40 5.97
N MET A 129 -18.86 16.79 7.20
CA MET A 129 -18.31 16.15 8.42
C MET A 129 -18.76 14.71 8.61
N ILE A 130 -19.92 14.34 8.06
CA ILE A 130 -20.56 13.03 8.16
C ILE A 130 -20.92 12.59 6.74
N LEU A 131 -20.12 11.69 6.16
CA LEU A 131 -20.36 11.16 4.81
C LEU A 131 -21.16 9.85 4.87
N ASP A 132 -22.37 9.81 4.33
CA ASP A 132 -23.05 8.52 4.13
C ASP A 132 -22.20 7.62 3.22
N PRO A 133 -21.88 6.36 3.60
CA PRO A 133 -21.25 5.40 2.72
C PRO A 133 -21.73 5.40 1.27
N GLN A 134 -23.04 5.56 1.06
CA GLN A 134 -23.64 5.54 -0.28
C GLN A 134 -23.37 6.83 -1.05
N ALA A 135 -23.15 7.95 -0.37
CA ALA A 135 -22.84 9.26 -0.95
C ALA A 135 -21.33 9.55 -1.10
N LEU A 136 -20.46 8.62 -0.70
CA LEU A 136 -19.00 8.81 -0.74
C LEU A 136 -18.47 9.15 -2.14
N HIS A 137 -19.04 8.53 -3.18
CA HIS A 137 -18.64 8.79 -4.56
C HIS A 137 -18.95 10.23 -5.03
N GLN A 138 -19.78 10.97 -4.30
CA GLN A 138 -20.13 12.37 -4.59
C GLN A 138 -19.10 13.34 -4.00
N HIS A 139 -18.24 12.88 -3.10
CA HIS A 139 -17.32 13.73 -2.34
C HIS A 139 -15.86 13.25 -2.41
N ALA A 140 -15.59 12.17 -3.13
CA ALA A 140 -14.27 11.57 -3.25
C ALA A 140 -14.09 10.86 -4.59
N HIS A 141 -12.83 10.70 -4.99
CA HIS A 141 -12.50 9.96 -6.20
C HIS A 141 -12.85 8.47 -6.05
N PRO A 142 -13.68 7.88 -6.94
CA PRO A 142 -14.25 6.56 -6.75
C PRO A 142 -13.21 5.43 -6.72
N LEU A 143 -12.11 5.55 -7.50
CA LEU A 143 -11.04 4.54 -7.49
C LEU A 143 -10.33 4.47 -6.14
N LEU A 144 -10.08 5.63 -5.51
CA LEU A 144 -9.44 5.68 -4.20
C LEU A 144 -10.37 5.13 -3.12
N ALA A 145 -11.67 5.42 -3.21
CA ALA A 145 -12.66 4.85 -2.31
C ALA A 145 -12.76 3.31 -2.42
N ALA A 146 -12.69 2.78 -3.64
CA ALA A 146 -12.81 1.34 -3.90
C ALA A 146 -11.53 0.56 -3.55
N TRP A 147 -10.35 1.08 -3.88
CA TRP A 147 -9.08 0.34 -3.78
C TRP A 147 -8.21 0.78 -2.60
N GLY A 148 -8.50 1.92 -1.98
CA GLY A 148 -7.65 2.52 -0.95
C GLY A 148 -7.79 1.92 0.45
N LYS A 149 -8.61 0.88 0.67
CA LYS A 149 -8.91 0.35 2.02
C LYS A 149 -7.65 0.02 2.83
N GLN A 150 -6.69 -0.69 2.25
CA GLN A 150 -5.45 -1.06 2.94
C GLN A 150 -4.58 0.17 3.26
N GLY A 151 -4.38 1.07 2.29
CA GLY A 151 -3.58 2.28 2.49
C GLY A 151 -4.19 3.20 3.56
N ARG A 152 -5.51 3.31 3.58
CA ARG A 152 -6.25 4.03 4.62
C ARG A 152 -5.98 3.47 6.01
N ASP A 153 -6.17 2.16 6.18
CA ASP A 153 -6.01 1.51 7.49
C ASP A 153 -4.58 1.71 8.00
N TYR A 154 -3.59 1.70 7.10
CA TYR A 154 -2.20 2.01 7.42
C TYR A 154 -1.98 3.47 7.80
N ILE A 155 -2.46 4.44 7.02
CA ILE A 155 -2.33 5.87 7.33
C ILE A 155 -3.00 6.22 8.66
N ASN A 156 -4.18 5.66 8.93
CA ASN A 156 -4.87 5.85 10.22
C ASN A 156 -4.05 5.33 11.40
N LEU A 157 -3.44 4.16 11.24
CA LEU A 157 -2.57 3.57 12.25
C LEU A 157 -1.31 4.42 12.46
N LEU A 158 -0.78 5.05 11.42
CA LEU A 158 0.34 5.98 11.54
C LEU A 158 -0.07 7.26 12.29
N ASP A 159 -1.22 7.85 11.95
CA ASP A 159 -1.74 9.06 12.59
C ASP A 159 -1.94 8.88 14.10
N SER A 160 -2.21 7.67 14.59
CA SER A 160 -2.32 7.40 16.04
C SER A 160 -1.00 7.46 16.80
N HIS A 161 0.12 7.36 16.09
CA HIS A 161 1.48 7.43 16.65
C HIS A 161 2.24 8.68 16.22
N ASP A 162 1.65 9.52 15.36
CA ASP A 162 2.30 10.72 14.85
C ASP A 162 2.10 11.92 15.80
N ASP A 163 3.19 12.60 16.17
CA ASP A 163 3.15 13.89 16.87
C ASP A 163 3.94 14.94 16.07
N PRO A 164 3.31 15.60 15.09
CA PRO A 164 3.98 16.59 14.25
C PRO A 164 4.60 17.75 15.03
N ARG A 165 4.07 18.08 16.22
CA ARG A 165 4.62 19.19 17.03
C ARG A 165 6.02 18.88 17.54
N SER A 166 6.33 17.60 17.77
CA SER A 166 7.62 17.17 18.30
C SER A 166 8.78 17.32 17.31
N TYR A 167 8.51 17.27 16.00
CA TYR A 167 9.56 17.21 14.98
C TYR A 167 9.44 18.25 13.85
N ARG A 168 8.32 18.98 13.71
CA ARG A 168 8.16 20.00 12.64
C ARG A 168 9.30 21.01 12.59
N SER A 169 9.79 21.45 13.75
CA SER A 169 10.91 22.39 13.87
C SER A 169 12.24 21.86 13.31
N SER A 170 12.35 20.54 13.14
CA SER A 170 13.54 19.89 12.59
C SER A 170 13.55 19.85 11.05
N PHE A 171 12.42 20.16 10.39
CA PHE A 171 12.31 20.21 8.94
C PHE A 171 12.37 21.66 8.46
N LYS A 172 13.38 21.99 7.63
CA LYS A 172 13.70 23.37 7.20
C LYS A 172 12.52 24.14 6.57
N ASP A 173 11.60 23.44 5.91
CA ASP A 173 10.45 24.04 5.21
C ASP A 173 9.10 23.71 5.88
N GLU A 174 9.11 23.11 7.09
CA GLU A 174 7.93 22.57 7.79
C GLU A 174 7.09 21.54 6.99
N ARG A 175 7.50 21.23 5.75
CA ARG A 175 6.83 20.32 4.82
C ARG A 175 7.31 18.88 5.02
N ILE A 176 6.58 18.16 5.85
CA ILE A 176 6.73 16.72 6.06
C ILE A 176 6.04 15.94 4.92
N ASP A 177 5.04 16.57 4.30
CA ASP A 177 4.27 16.04 3.20
C ASP A 177 4.89 16.44 1.86
N LEU A 178 5.42 15.44 1.15
CA LEU A 178 6.14 15.62 -0.11
C LEU A 178 5.27 15.11 -1.26
N PHE A 179 4.46 16.00 -1.83
CA PHE A 179 3.68 15.73 -3.03
C PHE A 179 4.30 16.46 -4.22
N SER A 180 4.50 15.74 -5.32
CA SER A 180 4.94 16.33 -6.58
C SER A 180 3.74 16.81 -7.38
N GLU A 181 3.83 18.02 -7.92
CA GLU A 181 2.85 18.55 -8.87
C GLU A 181 3.37 18.30 -10.28
N VAL A 182 2.56 17.64 -11.09
CA VAL A 182 2.82 17.41 -12.51
C VAL A 182 1.65 17.99 -13.27
N GLU A 183 1.93 18.89 -14.22
CA GLU A 183 0.87 19.47 -15.05
C GLU A 183 0.21 18.36 -15.88
N PRO A 184 -1.12 18.15 -15.74
CA PRO A 184 -1.78 17.05 -16.45
C PRO A 184 -1.86 17.30 -17.95
N THR A 185 -1.13 16.48 -18.73
CA THR A 185 -1.08 16.60 -20.21
C THR A 185 -1.83 15.50 -20.95
N ASN A 186 -2.25 14.46 -20.23
CA ASN A 186 -2.91 13.28 -20.77
C ASN A 186 -3.84 12.67 -19.72
N LEU A 187 -4.68 11.72 -20.14
CA LEU A 187 -5.66 11.00 -19.33
C LEU A 187 -5.03 10.35 -18.09
N LEU A 188 -3.86 9.71 -18.23
CA LEU A 188 -3.18 9.13 -17.07
C LEU A 188 -2.84 10.20 -16.02
N ASN A 189 -2.32 11.35 -16.45
CA ASN A 189 -1.98 12.42 -15.51
C ASN A 189 -3.22 13.10 -14.93
N GLN A 190 -4.29 13.27 -15.71
CA GLN A 190 -5.58 13.78 -15.20
C GLN A 190 -6.12 12.85 -14.11
N LEU A 191 -6.13 11.53 -14.35
CA LEU A 191 -6.56 10.55 -13.38
C LEU A 191 -5.69 10.55 -12.11
N GLN A 192 -4.37 10.66 -12.26
CA GLN A 192 -3.44 10.75 -11.13
C GLN A 192 -3.68 12.01 -10.31
N ASP A 193 -3.91 13.14 -10.98
CA ASP A 193 -4.20 14.43 -10.34
C ASP A 193 -5.56 14.41 -9.63
N ASP A 194 -6.58 13.79 -10.21
CA ASP A 194 -7.90 13.64 -9.57
C ASP A 194 -7.85 12.73 -8.33
N ILE A 195 -7.03 11.68 -8.35
CA ILE A 195 -6.77 10.88 -7.14
C ILE A 195 -6.00 11.70 -6.09
N LEU A 196 -4.98 12.46 -6.52
CA LEU A 196 -4.16 13.30 -5.66
C LEU A 196 -4.99 14.38 -4.94
N GLU A 197 -5.91 15.00 -5.68
CA GLU A 197 -6.78 16.09 -5.24
C GLU A 197 -8.15 15.61 -4.76
N LEU A 198 -8.35 14.30 -4.67
CA LEU A 198 -9.57 13.67 -4.18
C LEU A 198 -10.83 14.18 -4.91
N ARG A 199 -10.76 14.38 -6.23
CA ARG A 199 -11.86 14.95 -7.01
C ARG A 199 -12.96 13.92 -7.28
N PRO A 200 -14.24 14.25 -7.03
CA PRO A 200 -15.36 13.45 -7.52
C PRO A 200 -15.52 13.59 -9.04
N LEU A 201 -16.36 12.73 -9.62
CA LEU A 201 -16.49 12.60 -11.08
C LEU A 201 -17.17 13.80 -11.76
N ASP A 202 -18.03 14.52 -11.05
CA ASP A 202 -18.64 15.77 -11.51
C ASP A 202 -17.59 16.86 -11.67
N GLU A 203 -16.78 17.11 -10.64
CA GLU A 203 -15.66 18.06 -10.68
C GLU A 203 -14.64 17.68 -11.78
N THR A 204 -14.34 16.39 -11.91
CA THR A 204 -13.47 15.85 -12.98
C THR A 204 -13.96 16.23 -14.38
N ARG A 205 -15.27 16.10 -14.62
CA ARG A 205 -15.90 16.38 -15.92
C ARG A 205 -16.00 17.88 -16.24
N GLU A 206 -16.01 18.72 -15.21
CA GLU A 206 -16.02 20.19 -15.38
C GLU A 206 -14.61 20.73 -15.65
N ILE A 207 -13.58 20.16 -15.00
CA ILE A 207 -12.20 20.63 -15.10
C ILE A 207 -11.56 20.19 -16.42
N TRP A 208 -11.69 18.90 -16.77
CA TRP A 208 -10.95 18.33 -17.89
C TRP A 208 -11.76 18.36 -19.19
N PRO A 209 -11.12 18.68 -20.33
CA PRO A 209 -11.78 18.61 -21.62
C PRO A 209 -12.08 17.15 -21.99
N ALA A 210 -12.96 16.96 -22.98
CA ALA A 210 -13.17 15.64 -23.56
C ALA A 210 -11.86 15.10 -24.15
N ILE A 211 -11.57 13.84 -23.86
CA ILE A 211 -10.34 13.17 -24.30
C ILE A 211 -10.53 12.69 -25.74
N ASP A 212 -9.53 12.95 -26.60
CA ASP A 212 -9.44 12.33 -27.92
C ASP A 212 -8.68 11.00 -27.82
N PRO A 213 -9.36 9.85 -27.99
CA PRO A 213 -8.70 8.54 -27.90
C PRO A 213 -7.72 8.26 -29.05
N LEU A 214 -7.71 9.04 -30.12
CA LEU A 214 -6.76 8.84 -31.23
C LEU A 214 -5.38 9.40 -30.88
N GLU A 215 -5.36 10.56 -30.23
CA GLU A 215 -4.17 11.27 -29.79
C GLU A 215 -3.65 10.73 -28.45
N ASP A 216 -4.53 10.56 -27.46
CA ASP A 216 -4.14 10.10 -26.14
C ASP A 216 -4.01 8.57 -26.08
N ARG A 217 -2.80 8.10 -25.76
CA ARG A 217 -2.47 6.68 -25.60
C ARG A 217 -1.90 6.32 -24.22
N SER A 218 -2.06 7.23 -23.25
CA SER A 218 -1.53 7.07 -21.90
C SER A 218 -2.20 5.91 -21.15
N VAL A 219 -3.51 5.71 -21.34
CA VAL A 219 -4.28 4.57 -20.85
C VAL A 219 -4.97 3.87 -22.02
N ARG A 220 -4.78 2.55 -22.13
CA ARG A 220 -5.34 1.74 -23.22
C ARG A 220 -5.89 0.42 -22.68
N PHE A 221 -6.97 -0.03 -23.29
CA PHE A 221 -7.56 -1.35 -23.04
C PHE A 221 -7.41 -2.19 -24.29
N HIS A 222 -6.92 -3.42 -24.13
CA HIS A 222 -6.74 -4.38 -25.21
C HIS A 222 -7.54 -5.63 -24.87
N ILE A 223 -8.31 -6.11 -25.85
CA ILE A 223 -9.03 -7.38 -25.76
C ILE A 223 -8.36 -8.33 -26.75
N ALA A 224 -7.96 -9.49 -26.27
CA ALA A 224 -7.36 -10.54 -27.08
C ALA A 224 -8.01 -11.90 -26.74
N HIS A 225 -7.82 -12.86 -27.65
CA HIS A 225 -8.54 -14.13 -27.62
C HIS A 225 -7.78 -15.25 -26.88
N SER A 226 -6.54 -14.99 -26.47
CA SER A 226 -5.70 -15.95 -25.73
C SER A 226 -4.48 -15.24 -25.12
N ALA A 227 -3.86 -15.85 -24.11
CA ALA A 227 -2.60 -15.36 -23.52
C ALA A 227 -1.48 -15.21 -24.56
N GLN A 228 -1.38 -16.14 -25.51
CA GLN A 228 -0.45 -16.04 -26.64
C GLN A 228 -0.69 -14.74 -27.43
N ARG A 229 -1.95 -14.46 -27.79
CA ARG A 229 -2.29 -13.27 -28.56
C ARG A 229 -2.13 -11.99 -27.75
N GLU A 230 -2.39 -12.02 -26.44
CA GLU A 230 -2.12 -10.89 -25.54
C GLU A 230 -0.65 -10.49 -25.55
N VAL A 231 0.25 -11.48 -25.44
CA VAL A 231 1.70 -11.24 -25.44
C VAL A 231 2.20 -10.74 -26.80
N GLU A 232 1.67 -11.27 -27.91
CA GLU A 232 1.95 -10.75 -29.25
C GLU A 232 1.53 -9.29 -29.41
N VAL A 233 0.30 -8.97 -29.01
CA VAL A 233 -0.21 -7.59 -29.05
C VAL A 233 0.65 -6.67 -28.18
N LEU A 234 1.04 -7.12 -26.98
CA LEU A 234 1.94 -6.38 -26.10
C LEU A 234 3.29 -6.10 -26.77
N HIS A 235 3.91 -7.10 -27.40
CA HIS A 235 5.18 -6.96 -28.10
C HIS A 235 5.08 -5.91 -29.21
N ASP A 236 4.05 -5.98 -30.05
CA ASP A 236 3.79 -5.00 -31.11
C ASP A 236 3.59 -3.57 -30.55
N GLN A 237 2.85 -3.43 -29.44
CA GLN A 237 2.64 -2.13 -28.80
C GLN A 237 3.95 -1.56 -28.21
N LEU A 238 4.80 -2.40 -27.62
CA LEU A 238 6.08 -1.96 -27.08
C LEU A 238 7.03 -1.55 -28.20
N LEU A 239 7.09 -2.28 -29.31
CA LEU A 239 7.87 -1.89 -30.49
C LEU A 239 7.42 -0.52 -31.03
N ALA A 240 6.11 -0.32 -31.17
CA ALA A 240 5.56 0.96 -31.60
C ALA A 240 5.94 2.11 -30.64
N ARG A 241 5.96 1.86 -29.33
CA ARG A 241 6.37 2.87 -28.33
C ARG A 241 7.86 3.17 -28.39
N PHE A 242 8.72 2.15 -28.42
CA PHE A 242 10.17 2.34 -28.54
C PHE A 242 10.56 3.02 -29.86
N SER A 243 9.84 2.76 -30.95
CA SER A 243 10.06 3.46 -32.22
C SER A 243 9.62 4.93 -32.19
N LYS A 244 8.64 5.29 -31.36
CA LYS A 244 8.10 6.67 -31.27
C LYS A 244 8.91 7.54 -30.31
N ASP A 245 9.38 6.97 -29.20
CA ASP A 245 10.12 7.69 -28.15
C ASP A 245 11.51 7.08 -27.93
N PRO A 246 12.59 7.72 -28.44
CA PRO A 246 13.97 7.26 -28.25
C PRO A 246 14.45 7.25 -26.79
N ASN A 247 13.79 7.99 -25.89
CA ASN A 247 14.19 8.05 -24.48
C ASN A 247 13.59 6.92 -23.65
N LEU A 248 12.56 6.25 -24.15
CA LEU A 248 11.93 5.12 -23.48
C LEU A 248 12.81 3.88 -23.64
N ARG A 249 13.32 3.33 -22.53
CA ARG A 249 14.14 2.12 -22.54
C ARG A 249 13.36 0.94 -22.00
N PRO A 250 13.71 -0.31 -22.37
CA PRO A 250 13.06 -1.50 -21.83
C PRO A 250 13.02 -1.58 -20.30
N ARG A 251 14.05 -1.05 -19.62
CA ARG A 251 14.10 -1.00 -18.14
C ARG A 251 13.08 -0.06 -17.50
N ASP A 252 12.50 0.85 -18.28
CA ASP A 252 11.48 1.78 -17.82
C ASP A 252 10.06 1.17 -17.95
N VAL A 253 9.95 -0.09 -18.40
CA VAL A 253 8.69 -0.82 -18.62
C VAL A 253 8.56 -1.98 -17.62
N ILE A 254 7.38 -2.10 -17.00
CA ILE A 254 6.99 -3.26 -16.20
C ILE A 254 5.74 -3.91 -16.80
N VAL A 255 5.75 -5.25 -16.87
CA VAL A 255 4.60 -6.06 -17.30
C VAL A 255 4.24 -6.97 -16.14
N MET A 256 3.02 -6.82 -15.63
CA MET A 256 2.51 -7.61 -14.51
C MET A 256 1.36 -8.49 -15.00
N VAL A 257 1.36 -9.75 -14.58
CA VAL A 257 0.32 -10.74 -14.85
C VAL A 257 -0.10 -11.38 -13.52
N PRO A 258 -1.36 -11.86 -13.40
CA PRO A 258 -1.85 -12.45 -12.15
C PRO A 258 -1.12 -13.75 -11.78
N ASP A 259 -0.66 -14.50 -12.78
CA ASP A 259 0.15 -15.71 -12.62
C ASP A 259 1.23 -15.74 -13.70
N ILE A 260 2.49 -15.63 -13.28
CA ILE A 260 3.62 -15.59 -14.22
C ILE A 260 3.94 -16.96 -14.81
N ASP A 261 3.65 -18.04 -14.09
CA ASP A 261 4.04 -19.38 -14.53
C ASP A 261 3.18 -19.83 -15.72
N SER A 262 1.90 -19.43 -15.78
CA SER A 262 1.05 -19.64 -16.96
C SER A 262 1.45 -18.78 -18.18
N TYR A 263 1.96 -17.55 -17.97
CA TYR A 263 2.35 -16.66 -19.08
C TYR A 263 3.78 -16.88 -19.57
N ALA A 264 4.67 -17.44 -18.75
CA ALA A 264 6.09 -17.58 -19.08
C ALA A 264 6.38 -18.29 -20.42
N PRO A 265 5.69 -19.40 -20.80
CA PRO A 265 5.90 -20.03 -22.10
C PRO A 265 5.53 -19.10 -23.27
N HIS A 266 4.44 -18.35 -23.16
CA HIS A 266 3.99 -17.40 -24.18
C HIS A 266 4.98 -16.23 -24.32
N ILE A 267 5.47 -15.69 -23.20
CA ILE A 267 6.49 -14.63 -23.21
C ILE A 267 7.76 -15.12 -23.90
N ARG A 268 8.25 -16.33 -23.58
CA ARG A 268 9.43 -16.92 -24.23
C ARG A 268 9.21 -17.18 -25.72
N ALA A 269 8.02 -17.63 -26.12
CA ALA A 269 7.70 -17.87 -27.52
C ALA A 269 7.73 -16.57 -28.35
N VAL A 270 7.17 -15.48 -27.82
CA VAL A 270 7.08 -14.20 -28.54
C VAL A 270 8.39 -13.40 -28.47
N PHE A 271 8.96 -13.23 -27.28
CA PHE A 271 10.14 -12.38 -27.07
C PHE A 271 11.46 -13.13 -27.22
N GLY A 272 11.48 -14.45 -26.96
CA GLY A 272 12.71 -15.24 -26.88
C GLY A 272 13.14 -15.87 -28.20
N GLN A 273 12.29 -15.92 -29.22
CA GLN A 273 12.60 -16.50 -30.53
C GLN A 273 13.16 -15.48 -31.54
N ILE A 274 13.31 -14.22 -31.15
CA ILE A 274 13.82 -13.14 -32.00
C ILE A 274 15.34 -13.04 -31.81
N ASP A 275 16.08 -13.02 -32.92
CA ASP A 275 17.54 -12.84 -32.90
C ASP A 275 17.92 -11.47 -32.30
N ARG A 276 19.02 -11.40 -31.56
CA ARG A 276 19.48 -10.16 -30.91
C ARG A 276 19.81 -9.05 -31.90
N GLU A 277 20.20 -9.41 -33.12
CA GLU A 277 20.50 -8.43 -34.18
C GLU A 277 19.24 -7.96 -34.93
N ASP A 278 18.07 -8.59 -34.69
CA ASP A 278 16.80 -8.15 -35.26
C ASP A 278 16.31 -6.88 -34.55
N ARG A 279 15.85 -5.89 -35.32
CA ARG A 279 15.30 -4.63 -34.80
C ARG A 279 14.07 -4.82 -33.90
N ARG A 280 13.41 -5.98 -33.98
CA ARG A 280 12.24 -6.34 -33.17
C ARG A 280 12.61 -6.95 -31.82
N PHE A 281 13.90 -7.17 -31.57
CA PHE A 281 14.36 -7.73 -30.31
C PHE A 281 14.16 -6.73 -29.17
N ILE A 282 13.43 -7.14 -28.13
CA ILE A 282 13.26 -6.38 -26.90
C ILE A 282 13.81 -7.24 -25.76
N PRO A 283 14.85 -6.79 -25.02
CA PRO A 283 15.36 -7.55 -23.89
C PRO A 283 14.33 -7.61 -22.77
N PHE A 284 14.16 -8.79 -22.17
CA PHE A 284 13.22 -9.03 -21.09
C PHE A 284 13.83 -9.92 -19.99
N THR A 285 13.23 -9.91 -18.81
CA THR A 285 13.56 -10.82 -17.70
C THR A 285 12.27 -11.23 -17.00
N LEU A 286 12.14 -12.51 -16.67
CA LEU A 286 11.01 -13.03 -15.91
C LEU A 286 11.37 -13.09 -14.42
N ALA A 287 10.59 -12.39 -13.60
CA ALA A 287 10.66 -12.42 -12.14
C ALA A 287 9.49 -13.21 -11.55
N ASP A 288 9.54 -13.51 -10.25
CA ASP A 288 8.44 -14.10 -9.46
C ASP A 288 7.93 -15.49 -9.88
N GLN A 289 8.70 -16.24 -10.66
CA GLN A 289 8.37 -17.63 -11.02
C GLN A 289 8.56 -18.58 -9.82
N GLY A 290 7.60 -19.50 -9.63
CA GLY A 290 7.71 -20.54 -8.60
C GLY A 290 8.91 -21.45 -8.82
N GLN A 291 9.50 -21.98 -7.74
CA GLN A 291 10.67 -22.87 -7.82
C GLN A 291 10.43 -24.10 -8.71
N ARG A 292 9.21 -24.65 -8.70
CA ARG A 292 8.80 -25.77 -9.58
C ARG A 292 8.70 -25.42 -11.06
N GLY A 293 8.51 -24.14 -11.40
CA GLY A 293 8.46 -23.67 -12.79
C GLY A 293 9.84 -23.44 -13.41
N ARG A 294 10.90 -23.44 -12.59
CA ARG A 294 12.29 -23.20 -13.00
C ARG A 294 13.15 -24.45 -13.04
N GLU A 295 12.88 -25.43 -12.18
CA GLU A 295 13.67 -26.65 -12.07
C GLU A 295 12.81 -27.91 -12.29
N PRO A 296 13.07 -28.71 -13.33
CA PRO A 296 12.29 -29.91 -13.63
C PRO A 296 12.47 -31.07 -12.62
N LEU A 297 13.20 -30.87 -11.52
CA LEU A 297 13.57 -31.90 -10.53
C LEU A 297 13.05 -31.62 -9.10
N LEU A 298 12.08 -30.71 -8.92
CA LEU A 298 11.42 -30.38 -7.63
C LEU A 298 9.90 -30.58 -7.64
#